data_AF-A0A954XIF8-F1
#
_entry.id   AF-A0A954XIF8-F1
#
_cell.length_a   1.000
_cell.length_b   1.000
_cell.length_c   1.000
_cell.angle_alpha   90.00
_cell.angle_beta   90.00
_cell.angle_gamma   90.00
#
_symmetry.space_group_name_H-M   'P 1'
#
loop_
_entity.id
_entity.type
_entity.pdbx_description
1 polymer ?
#
loop_
_entity_poly.entity_id
_entity_poly.type
_entity_poly.pdbx_seq_one_letter_code
_entity_poly.pdbx_strand_id
1 'polypeptide(L)'
;MLHRIVVGLLLTLFLIPVTTIRAADEADSRAIEQAVAKGINFLKVKGQADDGSYSSFAGIGPTALVVTALLRSGVSPDDPAVAKSLKYLEKTVREDGGFYGEGSTHRNYETCLTMLALAEANRDGRYDSLLKKAESFVKELQWDKGEDQDPSDVAYGGAGYGRSKRPDLSNTSFMIDALKATGNDYNDEAIQRAIIFISRCQNLETEHNTTEFAAKNPDGGFYYTPAAGGSSQAGETDAGGLRSYGSMTYA
;
A
#
# COMPACT_ATOMS: atom_id res chain seq x y z
N MET A 1 -18.01 -6.99 -73.11
CA MET A 1 -18.00 -7.34 -71.67
C MET A 1 -16.83 -8.29 -71.46
N LEU A 2 -15.80 -8.07 -70.66
CA LEU A 2 -15.59 -7.25 -69.46
C LEU A 2 -14.08 -6.91 -69.41
N HIS A 3 -13.73 -5.66 -69.09
CA HIS A 3 -12.35 -5.22 -68.84
C HIS A 3 -11.87 -5.77 -67.48
N ARG A 4 -10.67 -6.35 -67.41
CA ARG A 4 -9.99 -6.67 -66.14
C ARG A 4 -8.95 -5.59 -65.85
N ILE A 5 -9.27 -4.74 -64.88
CA ILE A 5 -8.41 -3.71 -64.31
C ILE A 5 -7.46 -4.40 -63.32
N VAL A 6 -6.16 -4.21 -63.50
CA VAL A 6 -5.12 -4.56 -62.52
C VAL A 6 -5.03 -3.39 -61.54
N VAL A 7 -5.42 -3.60 -60.29
CA VAL A 7 -5.18 -2.65 -59.20
C VAL A 7 -3.90 -3.10 -58.48
N GLY A 8 -2.82 -2.34 -58.64
CA GLY A 8 -1.62 -2.48 -57.84
C GLY A 8 -1.84 -1.91 -56.44
N LEU A 9 -1.74 -2.76 -55.42
CA LEU A 9 -1.78 -2.34 -54.01
C LEU A 9 -0.37 -1.93 -53.59
N LEU A 10 -0.11 -0.63 -53.51
CA LEU A 10 1.11 -0.07 -52.89
C LEU A 10 0.95 -0.16 -51.37
N LEU A 11 1.58 -1.16 -50.74
CA LEU A 11 1.80 -1.21 -49.30
C LEU A 11 2.93 -0.25 -48.93
N THR A 12 2.59 0.94 -48.45
CA THR A 12 3.53 1.82 -47.75
C THR A 12 3.74 1.29 -46.33
N LEU A 13 4.83 0.55 -46.13
CA LEU A 13 5.31 0.16 -44.81
C LEU A 13 5.82 1.42 -44.09
N PHE A 14 5.07 1.95 -43.13
CA PHE A 14 5.58 2.94 -42.18
C PHE A 14 6.58 2.25 -41.23
N LEU A 15 7.85 2.19 -41.64
CA LEU A 15 8.97 1.93 -40.73
C LEU A 15 9.09 3.13 -39.80
N ILE A 16 8.43 3.07 -38.64
CA ILE A 16 8.81 3.93 -37.51
C ILE A 16 10.24 3.48 -37.14
N PRO A 17 11.26 4.34 -37.26
CA PRO A 17 12.61 3.93 -36.98
C PRO A 17 12.74 3.68 -35.47
N VAL A 18 13.21 2.50 -35.08
CA VAL A 18 13.44 2.07 -33.68
C VAL A 18 14.22 3.11 -32.85
N THR A 19 14.99 3.98 -33.51
CA THR A 19 15.74 5.08 -32.91
C THR A 19 14.86 6.19 -32.31
N THR A 20 13.66 6.48 -32.84
CA THR A 20 12.79 7.52 -32.26
C THR A 20 12.08 7.06 -30.99
N ILE A 21 11.72 5.78 -30.90
CA ILE A 21 11.11 5.18 -29.69
C ILE A 21 12.12 5.22 -28.52
N ARG A 22 13.36 4.78 -28.77
CA ARG A 22 14.40 4.76 -27.73
C ARG A 22 14.79 6.14 -27.22
N ALA A 23 14.82 7.15 -28.08
CA ALA A 23 15.11 8.53 -27.68
C ALA A 23 13.96 9.15 -26.83
N ALA A 24 12.71 8.78 -27.10
CA ALA A 24 11.57 9.19 -26.29
C ALA A 24 11.59 8.53 -24.90
N ASP A 25 11.87 7.22 -24.82
CA ASP A 25 12.01 6.50 -23.54
C ASP A 25 13.18 7.05 -22.68
N GLU A 26 14.31 7.38 -23.30
CA GLU A 26 15.45 8.00 -22.60
C GLU A 26 15.16 9.44 -22.15
N ALA A 27 14.36 10.20 -22.92
CA ALA A 27 13.94 11.53 -22.53
C ALA A 27 12.94 11.48 -21.35
N ASP A 28 12.02 10.53 -21.36
CA ASP A 28 11.08 10.29 -20.26
C ASP A 28 11.80 9.82 -18.99
N SER A 29 12.77 8.90 -19.13
CA SER A 29 13.61 8.43 -18.02
C SER A 29 14.37 9.59 -17.34
N ARG A 30 15.00 10.47 -18.13
CA ARG A 30 15.69 11.66 -17.58
C ARG A 30 14.73 12.63 -16.89
N ALA A 31 13.51 12.81 -17.42
CA ALA A 31 12.51 13.67 -16.80
C ALA A 31 12.04 13.10 -15.46
N ILE A 32 11.84 11.77 -15.38
CA ILE A 32 11.51 11.06 -14.14
C ILE A 32 12.63 11.21 -13.12
N GLU A 33 13.88 10.95 -13.50
CA GLU A 33 15.04 11.11 -12.61
C GLU A 33 15.17 12.54 -12.06
N GLN A 34 14.95 13.55 -12.90
CA GLN A 34 14.95 14.95 -12.47
C GLN A 34 13.80 15.26 -11.50
N ALA A 35 12.61 14.70 -11.74
CA ALA A 35 11.47 14.87 -10.84
C ALA A 35 11.74 14.23 -9.48
N VAL A 36 12.27 13.00 -9.46
CA VAL A 36 12.68 12.29 -8.24
C VAL A 36 13.76 13.08 -7.49
N ALA A 37 14.80 13.55 -8.17
CA ALA A 37 15.86 14.35 -7.57
C ALA A 37 15.33 15.64 -6.91
N LYS A 38 14.39 16.33 -7.57
CA LYS A 38 13.72 17.51 -6.99
C LYS A 38 12.90 17.14 -5.75
N GLY A 39 12.18 16.02 -5.79
CA GLY A 39 11.42 15.50 -4.65
C GLY A 39 12.30 15.18 -3.45
N ILE A 40 13.39 14.44 -3.67
CA ILE A 40 14.40 14.13 -2.63
C ILE A 40 14.94 15.43 -2.02
N ASN A 41 15.35 16.38 -2.85
CA ASN A 41 15.90 17.64 -2.36
C ASN A 41 14.87 18.44 -1.55
N PHE A 42 13.62 18.51 -2.01
CA PHE A 42 12.55 19.16 -1.26
C PHE A 42 12.34 18.52 0.12
N LEU A 43 12.24 17.19 0.18
CA LEU A 43 12.03 16.47 1.43
C LEU A 43 13.20 16.67 2.40
N LYS A 44 14.45 16.66 1.91
CA LYS A 44 15.64 16.83 2.76
C LYS A 44 15.84 18.26 3.26
N VAL A 45 15.55 19.26 2.42
CA VAL A 45 15.95 20.66 2.69
C VAL A 45 14.78 21.52 3.17
N LYS A 46 13.54 21.16 2.82
CA LYS A 46 12.34 21.96 3.11
C LYS A 46 11.30 21.22 3.92
N GLY A 47 11.13 19.92 3.69
CA GLY A 47 10.05 19.14 4.30
C GLY A 47 10.28 18.74 5.75
N GLN A 48 11.54 18.56 6.16
CA GLN A 48 11.88 18.03 7.48
C GLN A 48 11.82 19.10 8.57
N ALA A 49 11.16 18.79 9.67
CA ALA A 49 11.17 19.62 10.88
C ALA A 49 12.45 19.45 11.72
N ASP A 50 12.62 20.32 12.72
CA ASP A 50 13.80 20.34 13.59
C ASP A 50 13.96 19.07 14.44
N ASP A 51 12.90 18.31 14.68
CA ASP A 51 12.92 17.03 15.40
C ASP A 51 13.13 15.82 14.47
N GLY A 52 13.16 16.02 13.15
CA GLY A 52 13.26 14.97 12.15
C GLY A 52 11.93 14.47 11.59
N SER A 53 10.80 14.99 12.08
CA SER A 53 9.47 14.61 11.59
C SER A 53 9.10 15.32 10.29
N TYR A 54 8.07 14.77 9.64
CA TYR A 54 7.34 15.36 8.52
C TYR A 54 5.85 15.39 8.89
N SER A 55 5.21 16.54 8.71
CA SER A 55 3.76 16.72 8.93
C SER A 55 3.23 16.08 10.22
N SER A 56 3.92 16.26 11.35
CA SER A 56 3.64 15.57 12.62
C SER A 56 2.26 15.84 13.21
N PHE A 57 1.57 16.90 12.78
CA PHE A 57 0.16 17.14 13.09
C PHE A 57 -0.76 16.00 12.60
N ALA A 58 -0.34 15.20 11.64
CA ALA A 58 -1.07 14.05 11.09
C ALA A 58 -0.59 12.70 11.67
N GLY A 59 0.17 12.72 12.77
CA GLY A 59 0.77 11.52 13.37
C GLY A 59 2.14 11.19 12.78
N ILE A 60 2.62 9.97 13.02
CA ILE A 60 3.99 9.57 12.66
C ILE A 60 4.08 8.98 11.25
N GLY A 61 2.94 8.56 10.68
CA GLY A 61 2.84 7.93 9.37
C GLY A 61 3.52 8.70 8.22
N PRO A 62 3.32 10.02 8.07
CA PRO A 62 3.98 10.79 7.02
C PRO A 62 5.51 10.74 7.09
N THR A 63 6.08 10.71 8.31
CA THR A 63 7.53 10.58 8.50
C THR A 63 8.02 9.23 8.00
N ALA A 64 7.33 8.14 8.36
CA ALA A 64 7.68 6.80 7.93
C ALA A 64 7.57 6.61 6.41
N LEU A 65 6.53 7.18 5.78
CA LEU A 65 6.38 7.18 4.32
C LEU A 65 7.52 7.93 3.62
N VAL A 66 7.87 9.12 4.10
CA VAL A 66 8.98 9.91 3.55
C VAL A 66 10.31 9.16 3.68
N VAL A 67 10.59 8.58 4.84
CA VAL A 67 11.81 7.78 5.06
C VAL A 67 11.87 6.60 4.10
N THR A 68 10.78 5.84 3.97
CA THR A 68 10.68 4.72 3.02
C THR A 68 10.95 5.18 1.58
N ALA A 69 10.35 6.29 1.16
CA ALA A 69 10.54 6.84 -0.19
C ALA A 69 11.97 7.29 -0.45
N LEU A 70 12.62 7.95 0.52
CA LEU A 70 14.02 8.38 0.40
C LEU A 70 14.96 7.19 0.29
N LEU A 71 14.79 6.16 1.14
CA LEU A 71 15.60 4.94 1.12
C LEU A 71 15.45 4.18 -0.20
N ARG A 72 14.21 3.98 -0.66
CA ARG A 72 13.92 3.34 -1.96
C ARG A 72 14.42 4.14 -3.16
N SER A 73 14.58 5.45 -3.01
CA SER A 73 15.19 6.32 -4.02
C SER A 73 16.72 6.36 -3.95
N GLY A 74 17.34 5.49 -3.14
CA GLY A 74 18.80 5.33 -3.05
C GLY A 74 19.49 6.26 -2.06
N VAL A 75 18.77 7.04 -1.26
CA VAL A 75 19.37 7.84 -0.19
C VAL A 75 19.86 6.91 0.92
N SER A 76 21.11 7.10 1.37
CA SER A 76 21.69 6.26 2.42
C SER A 76 20.94 6.39 3.75
N PRO A 77 20.79 5.31 4.56
CA PRO A 77 20.34 5.42 5.94
C PRO A 77 21.23 6.32 6.81
N ASP A 78 22.49 6.53 6.41
CA ASP A 78 23.44 7.42 7.09
C ASP A 78 23.34 8.89 6.63
N ASP A 79 22.51 9.19 5.62
CA ASP A 79 22.26 10.57 5.24
C ASP A 79 21.66 11.32 6.44
N PRO A 80 22.15 12.53 6.80
CA PRO A 80 21.72 13.23 8.01
C PRO A 80 20.21 13.42 8.11
N ALA A 81 19.51 13.64 6.98
CA ALA A 81 18.07 13.78 6.98
C ALA A 81 17.40 12.43 7.33
N VAL A 82 17.80 11.35 6.68
CA VAL A 82 17.23 10.00 6.91
C VAL A 82 17.53 9.52 8.33
N ALA A 83 18.79 9.62 8.78
CA ALA A 83 19.21 9.20 10.11
C ALA A 83 18.44 9.95 11.23
N LYS A 84 18.15 11.24 11.02
CA LYS A 84 17.38 12.04 11.98
C LYS A 84 15.91 11.59 12.05
N SER A 85 15.29 11.28 10.91
CA SER A 85 13.92 10.76 10.87
C SER A 85 13.81 9.33 11.43
N LEU A 86 14.79 8.46 11.19
CA LEU A 86 14.85 7.14 11.81
C LEU A 86 14.89 7.25 13.33
N LYS A 87 15.75 8.14 13.88
CA LYS A 87 15.78 8.43 15.33
C LYS A 87 14.48 9.01 15.87
N TYR A 88 13.72 9.76 15.05
CA TYR A 88 12.38 10.22 15.44
C TYR A 88 11.42 9.04 15.57
N LEU A 89 11.39 8.14 14.58
CA LEU A 89 10.53 6.95 14.57
C LEU A 89 10.89 5.97 15.69
N GLU A 90 12.18 5.75 15.97
CA GLU A 90 12.62 4.89 17.07
C GLU A 90 12.04 5.30 18.43
N LYS A 91 11.81 6.61 18.65
CA LYS A 91 11.24 7.14 19.91
C LYS A 91 9.75 6.89 20.05
N THR A 92 9.07 6.42 19.00
CA THR A 92 7.61 6.20 19.01
C THR A 92 7.25 4.76 19.36
N VAL A 93 8.24 3.90 19.56
CA VAL A 93 8.06 2.52 20.03
C VAL A 93 7.34 2.50 21.38
N ARG A 94 6.44 1.53 21.54
CA ARG A 94 5.64 1.31 22.75
C ARG A 94 5.96 -0.03 23.38
N GLU A 95 5.52 -0.21 24.63
CA GLU A 95 5.80 -1.41 25.42
C GLU A 95 5.19 -2.68 24.79
N ASP A 96 4.08 -2.54 24.06
CA ASP A 96 3.42 -3.60 23.30
C ASP A 96 4.09 -3.91 21.95
N GLY A 97 5.17 -3.21 21.60
CA GLY A 97 5.93 -3.43 20.37
C GLY A 97 5.46 -2.62 19.16
N GLY A 98 4.34 -1.90 19.25
CA GLY A 98 3.87 -1.01 18.18
C GLY A 98 4.66 0.30 18.09
N PHE A 99 4.52 0.99 16.95
CA PHE A 99 5.04 2.35 16.74
C PHE A 99 3.87 3.31 16.53
N TYR A 100 3.62 4.20 17.48
CA TYR A 100 2.52 5.16 17.36
C TYR A 100 2.62 6.32 18.37
N GLY A 101 1.98 7.44 18.02
CA GLY A 101 1.84 8.61 18.90
C GLY A 101 0.96 8.33 20.13
N GLU A 102 1.15 9.08 21.21
CA GLU A 102 0.31 8.90 22.41
C GLU A 102 -1.15 9.21 22.09
N GLY A 103 -2.06 8.32 22.50
CA GLY A 103 -3.49 8.44 22.17
C GLY A 103 -3.85 8.19 20.71
N SER A 104 -2.90 7.72 19.87
CA SER A 104 -3.15 7.44 18.46
C SER A 104 -4.25 6.40 18.27
N THR A 105 -5.13 6.69 17.31
CA THR A 105 -6.17 5.78 16.84
C THR A 105 -5.76 5.02 15.59
N HIS A 106 -4.54 5.23 15.09
CA HIS A 106 -4.04 4.70 13.82
C HIS A 106 -2.90 3.69 14.03
N ARG A 107 -2.90 3.00 15.18
CA ARG A 107 -1.77 2.18 15.66
C ARG A 107 -1.27 1.14 14.65
N ASN A 108 -2.18 0.40 14.02
CA ASN A 108 -1.83 -0.57 12.97
C ASN A 108 -1.11 0.11 11.80
N TYR A 109 -1.72 1.16 11.23
CA TYR A 109 -1.18 1.91 10.10
C TYR A 109 0.20 2.53 10.40
N GLU A 110 0.32 3.25 11.51
CA GLU A 110 1.57 3.89 11.93
C GLU A 110 2.69 2.87 12.16
N THR A 111 2.34 1.71 12.73
CA THR A 111 3.27 0.60 12.94
C THR A 111 3.71 -0.02 11.61
N CYS A 112 2.77 -0.35 10.73
CA CYS A 112 3.07 -0.93 9.41
C CYS A 112 3.99 -0.02 8.58
N LEU A 113 3.70 1.28 8.53
CA LEU A 113 4.55 2.22 7.80
C LEU A 113 5.95 2.34 8.40
N THR A 114 6.03 2.32 9.73
CA THR A 114 7.33 2.38 10.42
C THR A 114 8.12 1.10 10.21
N MET A 115 7.48 -0.07 10.17
CA MET A 115 8.12 -1.34 9.81
C MET A 115 8.74 -1.27 8.41
N LEU A 116 8.03 -0.70 7.42
CA LEU A 116 8.60 -0.50 6.07
C LEU A 116 9.85 0.37 6.12
N ALA A 117 9.79 1.52 6.79
CA ALA A 117 10.90 2.45 6.90
C ALA A 117 12.12 1.82 7.58
N LEU A 118 11.90 1.11 8.70
CA LEU A 118 12.97 0.46 9.45
C LEU A 118 13.55 -0.72 8.68
N ALA A 119 12.73 -1.55 8.01
CA ALA A 119 13.19 -2.67 7.21
C ALA A 119 14.11 -2.22 6.06
N GLU A 120 13.75 -1.16 5.33
CA GLU A 120 14.60 -0.58 4.28
C GLU A 120 15.94 -0.04 4.82
N ALA A 121 15.95 0.40 6.08
CA ALA A 121 17.13 0.94 6.76
C ALA A 121 17.97 -0.11 7.51
N ASN A 122 17.54 -1.38 7.56
CA ASN A 122 18.08 -2.41 8.44
C ASN A 122 19.20 -3.24 7.79
N ARG A 123 20.24 -2.58 7.28
CA ARG A 123 21.34 -3.25 6.54
C ARG A 123 22.28 -4.08 7.42
N ASP A 124 22.30 -3.78 8.72
CA ASP A 124 23.21 -4.36 9.73
C ASP A 124 22.46 -5.14 10.83
N GLY A 125 21.14 -5.33 10.68
CA GLY A 125 20.31 -6.01 11.67
C GLY A 125 19.98 -5.18 12.91
N ARG A 126 20.32 -3.88 12.96
CA ARG A 126 20.08 -3.02 14.13
C ARG A 126 18.61 -2.91 14.56
N TYR A 127 17.67 -3.19 13.66
CA TYR A 127 16.23 -3.13 13.92
C TYR A 127 15.56 -4.50 14.05
N ASP A 128 16.29 -5.62 13.99
CA ASP A 128 15.70 -6.98 13.99
C ASP A 128 14.74 -7.22 15.17
N SER A 129 15.18 -6.85 16.38
CA SER A 129 14.37 -7.03 17.60
C SER A 129 13.12 -6.14 17.60
N LEU A 130 13.23 -4.91 17.09
CA LEU A 130 12.10 -3.99 16.99
C LEU A 130 11.09 -4.46 15.94
N LEU A 131 11.58 -4.85 14.76
CA LEU A 131 10.75 -5.36 13.67
C LEU A 131 10.02 -6.64 14.08
N LYS A 132 10.67 -7.54 14.85
CA LYS A 132 10.01 -8.76 15.32
C LYS A 132 8.88 -8.48 16.30
N LYS A 133 9.04 -7.52 17.20
CA LYS A 133 7.98 -7.10 18.13
C LYS A 133 6.83 -6.42 17.40
N ALA A 134 7.15 -5.54 16.45
CA ALA A 134 6.15 -4.85 15.63
C ALA A 134 5.35 -5.83 14.76
N GLU A 135 6.01 -6.87 14.21
CA GLU A 135 5.34 -7.97 13.50
C GLU A 135 4.31 -8.67 14.39
N SER A 136 4.68 -9.05 15.60
CA SER A 136 3.73 -9.65 16.55
C SER A 136 2.56 -8.71 16.84
N PHE A 137 2.84 -7.43 17.10
CA PHE A 137 1.83 -6.41 17.38
C PHE A 137 0.80 -6.26 16.25
N VAL A 138 1.23 -6.14 14.98
CA VAL A 138 0.27 -5.97 13.87
C VAL A 138 -0.54 -7.24 13.60
N LYS A 139 0.04 -8.43 13.83
CA LYS A 139 -0.70 -9.71 13.74
C LYS A 139 -1.76 -9.81 14.84
N GLU A 140 -1.48 -9.34 16.05
CA GLU A 140 -2.44 -9.30 17.16
C GLU A 140 -3.60 -8.32 16.92
N LEU A 141 -3.41 -7.30 16.08
CA LEU A 141 -4.48 -6.34 15.73
C LEU A 141 -5.37 -6.79 14.55
N GLN A 142 -5.06 -7.91 13.91
CA GLN A 142 -5.83 -8.42 12.78
C GLN A 142 -7.22 -8.88 13.25
N TRP A 143 -8.26 -8.64 12.45
CA TRP A 143 -9.60 -9.17 12.73
C TRP A 143 -9.61 -10.69 12.53
N ASP A 144 -9.33 -11.46 13.57
CA ASP A 144 -9.26 -12.92 13.50
C ASP A 144 -9.84 -13.62 14.74
N LYS A 145 -9.50 -14.90 14.92
CA LYS A 145 -9.98 -15.71 16.04
C LYS A 145 -9.54 -15.20 17.42
N GLY A 146 -8.43 -14.45 17.52
CA GLY A 146 -7.99 -13.79 18.74
C GLY A 146 -8.91 -12.64 19.16
N GLU A 147 -9.72 -12.12 18.24
CA GLU A 147 -10.81 -11.16 18.45
C GLU A 147 -12.19 -11.87 18.45
N ASP A 148 -12.24 -13.20 18.63
CA ASP A 148 -13.45 -14.05 18.57
C ASP A 148 -14.20 -14.01 17.22
N GLN A 149 -13.52 -13.66 16.12
CA GLN A 149 -14.15 -13.55 14.82
C GLN A 149 -14.31 -14.91 14.11
N ASP A 150 -15.55 -15.26 13.77
CA ASP A 150 -15.86 -16.44 12.96
C ASP A 150 -15.28 -16.27 11.54
N PRO A 151 -14.61 -17.28 10.95
CA PRO A 151 -14.10 -17.20 9.58
C PRO A 151 -15.14 -16.83 8.52
N SER A 152 -16.44 -17.05 8.78
CA SER A 152 -17.55 -16.64 7.89
C SER A 152 -17.91 -15.16 7.99
N ASP A 153 -17.49 -14.45 9.04
CA ASP A 153 -17.75 -13.02 9.17
C ASP A 153 -16.96 -12.25 8.10
N VAL A 154 -17.64 -11.33 7.40
CA VAL A 154 -17.08 -10.55 6.29
C VAL A 154 -15.84 -9.72 6.65
N ALA A 155 -15.64 -9.38 7.93
CA ALA A 155 -14.45 -8.68 8.42
C ALA A 155 -13.24 -9.59 8.68
N TYR A 156 -13.44 -10.91 8.74
CA TYR A 156 -12.37 -11.85 9.08
C TYR A 156 -11.16 -11.72 8.14
N GLY A 157 -9.98 -11.62 8.75
CA GLY A 157 -8.66 -11.48 8.14
C GLY A 157 -8.26 -10.06 7.78
N GLY A 158 -9.16 -9.08 7.85
CA GLY A 158 -8.82 -7.71 7.52
C GLY A 158 -7.99 -6.99 8.60
N ALA A 159 -7.38 -5.87 8.21
CA ALA A 159 -6.75 -4.93 9.13
C ALA A 159 -7.33 -3.51 8.95
N GLY A 160 -7.20 -2.67 9.96
CA GLY A 160 -7.86 -1.38 10.05
C GLY A 160 -7.21 -0.47 11.09
N TYR A 161 -7.83 0.67 11.38
CA TYR A 161 -7.35 1.56 12.44
C TYR A 161 -7.80 1.10 13.83
N GLY A 162 -6.98 1.38 14.84
CA GLY A 162 -7.30 1.17 16.25
C GLY A 162 -8.30 2.19 16.76
N ARG A 163 -9.56 2.11 16.28
CA ARG A 163 -10.84 2.67 16.77
C ARG A 163 -11.94 2.59 15.69
N SER A 164 -11.59 2.36 14.42
CA SER A 164 -12.58 2.00 13.40
C SER A 164 -13.10 0.60 13.72
N LYS A 165 -14.41 0.42 13.83
CA LYS A 165 -15.04 -0.89 14.14
C LYS A 165 -14.91 -1.91 13.01
N ARG A 166 -14.10 -1.65 11.98
CA ARG A 166 -14.02 -2.50 10.80
C ARG A 166 -12.65 -2.43 10.13
N PRO A 167 -12.24 -3.51 9.45
CA PRO A 167 -11.11 -3.49 8.55
C PRO A 167 -11.43 -2.83 7.20
N ASP A 168 -10.38 -2.50 6.47
CA ASP A 168 -10.44 -1.98 5.11
C ASP A 168 -9.26 -2.44 4.24
N LEU A 169 -9.43 -2.31 2.93
CA LEU A 169 -8.47 -2.80 1.95
C LEU A 169 -7.11 -2.08 2.04
N SER A 170 -7.11 -0.79 2.38
CA SER A 170 -5.89 0.03 2.47
C SER A 170 -5.00 -0.43 3.62
N ASN A 171 -5.54 -0.47 4.84
CA ASN A 171 -4.81 -0.92 6.03
C ASN A 171 -4.40 -2.39 5.93
N THR A 172 -5.23 -3.24 5.32
CA THR A 172 -4.88 -4.64 5.05
C THR A 172 -3.69 -4.75 4.11
N SER A 173 -3.62 -3.91 3.07
CA SER A 173 -2.47 -3.90 2.15
C SER A 173 -1.17 -3.46 2.84
N PHE A 174 -1.22 -2.43 3.69
CA PHE A 174 -0.03 -1.99 4.45
C PHE A 174 0.46 -3.05 5.42
N MET A 175 -0.45 -3.79 6.05
CA MET A 175 -0.09 -4.92 6.92
C MET A 175 0.63 -6.01 6.11
N ILE A 176 0.11 -6.41 4.95
CA ILE A 176 0.78 -7.41 4.09
C ILE A 176 2.17 -6.92 3.67
N ASP A 177 2.30 -5.66 3.23
CA ASP A 177 3.58 -5.10 2.82
C ASP A 177 4.59 -5.07 3.98
N ALA A 178 4.14 -4.70 5.18
CA ALA A 178 4.97 -4.68 6.37
C ALA A 178 5.44 -6.10 6.76
N LEU A 179 4.54 -7.08 6.75
CA LEU A 179 4.88 -8.48 7.04
C LEU A 179 5.88 -9.04 6.02
N LYS A 180 5.70 -8.75 4.74
CA LYS A 180 6.65 -9.16 3.68
C LYS A 180 8.00 -8.49 3.85
N ALA A 181 8.03 -7.21 4.19
CA ALA A 181 9.26 -6.46 4.43
C ALA A 181 10.06 -7.00 5.62
N THR A 182 9.40 -7.67 6.57
CA THR A 182 10.05 -8.34 7.72
C THR A 182 10.28 -9.85 7.50
N GLY A 183 10.14 -10.34 6.27
CA GLY A 183 10.53 -11.70 5.88
C GLY A 183 9.43 -12.76 5.93
N ASN A 184 8.17 -12.37 6.16
CA ASN A 184 7.04 -13.30 6.07
C ASN A 184 6.73 -13.61 4.60
N ASP A 185 6.44 -14.88 4.30
CA ASP A 185 6.08 -15.33 2.95
C ASP A 185 4.57 -15.50 2.81
N TYR A 186 4.13 -15.99 1.65
CA TYR A 186 2.72 -16.21 1.39
C TYR A 186 2.08 -17.28 2.29
N ASN A 187 2.86 -18.16 2.93
CA ASN A 187 2.33 -19.19 3.84
C ASN A 187 2.07 -18.67 5.26
N ASP A 188 2.48 -17.44 5.57
CA ASP A 188 2.18 -16.83 6.86
C ASP A 188 0.67 -16.78 7.11
N GLU A 189 0.24 -17.22 8.28
CA GLU A 189 -1.19 -17.35 8.59
C GLU A 189 -1.92 -16.01 8.55
N ALA A 190 -1.29 -14.91 8.98
CA ALA A 190 -1.91 -13.59 8.96
C ALA A 190 -2.10 -13.12 7.51
N ILE A 191 -1.12 -13.40 6.63
CA ILE A 191 -1.24 -13.11 5.20
C ILE A 191 -2.35 -13.96 4.56
N GLN A 192 -2.45 -15.24 4.88
CA GLN A 192 -3.52 -16.12 4.38
C GLN A 192 -4.90 -15.63 4.80
N ARG A 193 -5.07 -15.19 6.05
CA ARG A 193 -6.32 -14.57 6.52
C ARG A 193 -6.61 -13.27 5.77
N ALA A 194 -5.60 -12.41 5.55
CA ALA A 194 -5.75 -11.18 4.80
C ALA A 194 -6.20 -11.40 3.35
N ILE A 195 -5.76 -12.48 2.71
CA ILE A 195 -6.21 -12.86 1.36
C ILE A 195 -7.71 -13.18 1.34
N ILE A 196 -8.26 -13.81 2.39
CA ILE A 196 -9.71 -14.05 2.50
C ILE A 196 -10.46 -12.72 2.53
N PHE A 197 -10.01 -11.77 3.35
CA PHE A 197 -10.61 -10.43 3.40
C PHE A 197 -10.52 -9.71 2.05
N ILE A 198 -9.36 -9.76 1.38
CA ILE A 198 -9.16 -9.16 0.06
C ILE A 198 -10.11 -9.78 -0.97
N SER A 199 -10.29 -11.11 -0.96
CA SER A 199 -11.26 -11.76 -1.85
C SER A 199 -12.66 -11.19 -1.65
N ARG A 200 -13.04 -10.85 -0.41
CA ARG A 200 -14.34 -10.24 -0.08
C ARG A 200 -14.43 -8.75 -0.39
N CYS A 201 -13.32 -8.10 -0.70
CA CYS A 201 -13.30 -6.75 -1.24
C CYS A 201 -13.38 -6.74 -2.77
N GLN A 202 -13.33 -7.91 -3.43
CA GLN A 202 -13.42 -8.01 -4.87
C GLN A 202 -14.88 -8.20 -5.29
N ASN A 203 -15.29 -7.56 -6.37
CA ASN A 203 -16.57 -7.74 -7.04
C ASN A 203 -16.58 -9.02 -7.88
N LEU A 204 -16.31 -10.15 -7.22
CA LEU A 204 -16.21 -11.49 -7.80
C LEU A 204 -16.63 -12.53 -6.77
N GLU A 205 -17.66 -13.33 -7.07
CA GLU A 205 -18.08 -14.43 -6.22
C GLU A 205 -17.03 -15.54 -6.20
N THR A 206 -16.67 -16.01 -5.01
CA THR A 206 -15.74 -17.13 -4.79
C THR A 206 -16.19 -17.93 -3.56
N GLU A 207 -15.52 -19.03 -3.26
CA GLU A 207 -15.72 -19.75 -2.00
C GLU A 207 -15.39 -18.90 -0.75
N HIS A 208 -14.64 -17.81 -0.92
CA HIS A 208 -14.26 -16.88 0.13
C HIS A 208 -15.09 -15.60 0.13
N ASN A 209 -15.73 -15.25 -0.99
CA ASN A 209 -16.56 -14.08 -1.15
C ASN A 209 -17.99 -14.44 -1.55
N THR A 210 -18.82 -14.55 -0.52
CA THR A 210 -20.27 -14.77 -0.63
C THR A 210 -21.06 -13.50 -0.26
N THR A 211 -20.43 -12.33 -0.35
CA THR A 211 -21.10 -11.05 -0.04
C THR A 211 -22.13 -10.71 -1.10
N GLU A 212 -23.22 -10.04 -0.71
CA GLU A 212 -24.26 -9.64 -1.66
C GLU A 212 -23.76 -8.65 -2.74
N PHE A 213 -22.70 -7.90 -2.42
CA PHE A 213 -22.17 -6.86 -3.30
C PHE A 213 -21.58 -7.45 -4.59
N ALA A 214 -20.85 -8.57 -4.50
CA ALA A 214 -20.21 -9.21 -5.64
C ALA A 214 -21.23 -9.67 -6.69
N ALA A 215 -22.37 -10.23 -6.26
CA ALA A 215 -23.45 -10.64 -7.17
C ALA A 215 -24.17 -9.44 -7.81
N LYS A 216 -24.23 -8.30 -7.12
CA LYS A 216 -24.90 -7.07 -7.57
C LYS A 216 -24.03 -6.17 -8.46
N ASN A 217 -22.73 -6.42 -8.51
CA ASN A 217 -21.79 -5.75 -9.42
C ASN A 217 -20.61 -6.69 -9.79
N PRO A 218 -20.78 -7.73 -10.61
CA PRO A 218 -19.76 -8.75 -10.87
C PRO A 218 -18.69 -8.28 -11.89
N ASP A 219 -18.07 -7.13 -11.65
CA ASP A 219 -17.10 -6.51 -12.57
C ASP A 219 -15.63 -6.92 -12.31
N GLY A 220 -15.38 -7.73 -11.27
CA GLY A 220 -14.05 -8.22 -10.89
C GLY A 220 -13.12 -7.17 -10.28
N GLY A 221 -13.53 -5.92 -10.17
CA GLY A 221 -12.76 -4.86 -9.52
C GLY A 221 -12.86 -4.90 -8.00
N PHE A 222 -12.27 -3.93 -7.30
CA PHE A 222 -12.24 -3.89 -5.84
C PHE A 222 -12.98 -2.68 -5.27
N TYR A 223 -13.56 -2.86 -4.08
CA TYR A 223 -14.13 -1.81 -3.23
C TYR A 223 -13.43 -1.75 -1.87
N TYR A 224 -13.79 -0.76 -1.03
CA TYR A 224 -13.00 -0.42 0.16
C TYR A 224 -13.11 -1.46 1.28
N THR A 225 -14.33 -1.92 1.55
CA THR A 225 -14.61 -2.95 2.56
C THR A 225 -16.00 -3.54 2.33
N PRO A 226 -16.21 -4.82 2.67
CA PRO A 226 -17.55 -5.40 2.84
C PRO A 226 -18.08 -5.23 4.27
N ALA A 227 -17.22 -4.88 5.24
CA ALA A 227 -17.58 -4.83 6.65
C ALA A 227 -18.42 -3.60 7.01
N ALA A 228 -19.18 -3.70 8.10
CA ALA A 228 -20.13 -2.69 8.58
C ALA A 228 -21.11 -2.15 7.52
N GLY A 229 -21.65 -3.04 6.68
CA GLY A 229 -22.60 -2.69 5.62
C GLY A 229 -21.96 -2.30 4.29
N GLY A 230 -20.63 -2.40 4.18
CA GLY A 230 -19.92 -2.16 2.93
C GLY A 230 -19.63 -0.68 2.67
N SER A 231 -18.59 -0.42 1.86
CA SER A 231 -18.25 0.95 1.46
C SER A 231 -17.47 0.96 0.15
N SER A 232 -17.85 1.87 -0.75
CA SER A 232 -17.08 2.24 -1.94
C SER A 232 -17.09 3.75 -2.12
N GLN A 233 -15.93 4.33 -2.44
CA GLN A 233 -15.83 5.75 -2.77
C GLN A 233 -16.37 6.08 -4.17
N ALA A 234 -16.58 5.07 -5.01
CA ALA A 234 -17.29 5.24 -6.29
C ALA A 234 -18.82 5.15 -6.14
N GLY A 235 -19.34 4.93 -4.93
CA GLY A 235 -20.76 4.79 -4.65
C GLY A 235 -21.30 3.40 -5.02
N GLU A 236 -22.60 3.35 -5.24
CA GLU A 236 -23.35 2.10 -5.46
C GLU A 236 -23.91 2.02 -6.89
N THR A 237 -24.20 0.80 -7.35
CA THR A 237 -25.02 0.54 -8.53
C THR A 237 -26.49 0.68 -8.17
N ASP A 238 -27.36 0.82 -9.17
CA ASP A 238 -28.81 0.91 -8.94
C ASP A 238 -29.39 -0.36 -8.29
N ALA A 239 -28.69 -1.49 -8.42
CA ALA A 239 -29.02 -2.77 -7.78
C ALA A 239 -28.52 -2.88 -6.32
N GLY A 240 -27.86 -1.84 -5.79
CA GLY A 240 -27.25 -1.82 -4.45
C GLY A 240 -25.92 -2.57 -4.36
N GLY A 241 -25.22 -2.76 -5.48
CA GLY A 241 -23.85 -3.30 -5.49
C GLY A 241 -22.82 -2.20 -5.27
N LEU A 242 -21.69 -2.50 -4.64
CA LEU A 242 -20.61 -1.51 -4.45
C LEU A 242 -19.83 -1.35 -5.76
N ARG A 243 -19.66 -0.11 -6.23
CA ARG A 243 -18.89 0.14 -7.46
C ARG A 243 -17.40 -0.08 -7.23
N SER A 244 -16.74 -0.73 -8.17
CA SER A 244 -15.29 -0.85 -8.17
C SER A 244 -14.61 0.48 -8.44
N TYR A 245 -13.45 0.70 -7.84
CA TYR A 245 -12.63 1.87 -8.12
C TYR A 245 -11.14 1.55 -7.99
N GLY A 246 -10.34 2.09 -8.92
CA GLY A 246 -8.92 1.77 -9.04
C GLY A 246 -8.01 2.54 -8.08
N SER A 247 -8.55 3.46 -7.28
CA SER A 247 -7.76 4.24 -6.32
C SER A 247 -8.01 3.74 -4.91
N MET A 248 -7.00 3.29 -4.18
CA MET A 248 -7.15 3.01 -2.74
C MET A 248 -7.14 4.28 -1.88
N THR A 249 -7.72 5.36 -2.37
CA THR A 249 -7.58 6.70 -1.78
C THR A 249 -8.47 6.88 -0.55
N TYR A 250 -7.92 6.39 0.58
CA TYR A 250 -7.78 7.11 1.86
C TYR A 250 -6.31 7.09 2.35
N ALA A 251 -5.37 6.53 1.56
CA ALA A 251 -3.93 6.52 1.82
C ALA A 251 -3.24 7.84 1.37
#